data_AF-A0A1G6UDE5-F1
#
_entry.id   AF-A0A1G6UDE5-F1
#
_cell.length_a   1.000
_cell.length_b   1.000
_cell.length_c   1.000
_cell.angle_alpha   90.00
_cell.angle_beta   90.00
_cell.angle_gamma   90.00
#
_symmetry.space_group_name_H-M   'P 1'
#
loop_
_entity.id
_entity.type
_entity.pdbx_description
1 polymer ?
#
loop_
_entity_poly.entity_id
_entity_poly.type
_entity_poly.pdbx_seq_one_letter_code
_entity_poly.pdbx_strand_id
1 'polypeptide(L)'
;MNIIRTLAEIGLKPTTTARDTLTIARRVCRSMCEARAQICAERRELRRQARKLRQFEPFTKLAADTMEEQSREHRAAEWESLRLVLLSYGRLIVLDHDGIADALGFEALADLLNINRADRERARREGWRTLSHLVAVHDLESGSERRSAKWGAGSPLYEAAFLAVAEFIHITPTHLLPDPFAPGAMFGPKAKVALRLV
;
A
#
# COMPACT_ATOMS: atom_id res chain seq x y z
N MET A 1 -24.23 -1.58 2.21
CA MET A 1 -23.69 -1.39 3.58
C MET A 1 -24.09 -2.63 4.38
N ASN A 2 -23.23 -3.47 4.97
CA ASN A 2 -22.13 -3.05 5.85
C ASN A 2 -21.18 -4.18 6.24
N ILE A 3 -21.09 -5.32 5.54
CA ILE A 3 -20.22 -6.45 5.97
C ILE A 3 -18.79 -5.97 6.27
N ILE A 4 -18.25 -5.06 5.46
CA ILE A 4 -16.89 -4.53 5.66
C ILE A 4 -16.79 -3.61 6.87
N ARG A 5 -17.79 -2.74 7.10
CA ARG A 5 -17.83 -1.87 8.29
C ARG A 5 -17.98 -2.71 9.55
N THR A 6 -18.84 -3.73 9.51
CA THR A 6 -19.02 -4.69 10.59
C THR A 6 -17.75 -5.49 10.84
N LEU A 7 -17.00 -5.90 9.80
CA LEU A 7 -15.71 -6.56 9.97
C LEU A 7 -14.65 -5.62 10.57
N ALA A 8 -14.61 -4.35 10.16
CA ALA A 8 -13.72 -3.36 10.78
C ALA A 8 -14.09 -3.10 12.25
N GLU A 9 -15.38 -2.96 12.56
CA GLU A 9 -15.91 -2.83 13.93
C GLU A 9 -15.61 -4.07 14.80
N ILE A 10 -15.66 -5.29 14.22
CA ILE A 10 -15.26 -6.53 14.92
C ILE A 10 -13.75 -6.54 15.16
N GLY A 11 -12.94 -6.13 14.18
CA GLY A 11 -11.49 -6.05 14.33
C GLY A 11 -11.05 -5.12 15.47
N LEU A 12 -11.87 -4.14 15.84
CA LEU A 12 -11.62 -3.21 16.94
C LEU A 12 -12.03 -3.74 18.33
N LYS A 13 -12.67 -4.92 18.42
CA LYS A 13 -13.05 -5.51 19.71
C LYS A 13 -11.83 -6.11 20.42
N PRO A 14 -11.68 -5.91 21.75
CA PRO A 14 -10.54 -6.41 22.52
C PRO A 14 -10.50 -7.94 22.67
N THR A 15 -11.55 -8.65 22.25
CA THR A 15 -11.62 -10.12 22.28
C THR A 15 -11.22 -10.78 20.96
N THR A 16 -10.82 -9.99 19.96
CA THR A 16 -10.48 -10.51 18.63
C THR A 16 -9.11 -11.18 18.66
N THR A 17 -9.02 -12.41 18.17
CA THR A 17 -7.75 -13.15 18.15
C THR A 17 -6.80 -12.54 17.11
N ALA A 18 -5.48 -12.71 17.29
CA ALA A 18 -4.48 -12.28 16.31
C ALA A 18 -4.74 -12.84 14.89
N ARG A 19 -5.25 -14.08 14.81
CA ARG A 19 -5.66 -14.72 13.56
C ARG A 19 -6.84 -14.00 12.91
N ASP A 20 -7.85 -13.64 13.70
CA ASP A 20 -9.03 -12.94 13.21
C ASP A 20 -8.66 -11.52 12.77
N THR A 21 -7.85 -10.81 13.56
CA THR A 21 -7.33 -9.47 13.23
C THR A 21 -6.64 -9.46 11.87
N LEU A 22 -5.69 -10.39 11.64
CA LEU A 22 -4.98 -10.46 10.37
C LEU A 22 -5.92 -10.87 9.21
N THR A 23 -6.85 -11.80 9.46
CA THR A 23 -7.84 -12.21 8.46
C THR A 23 -8.75 -11.05 8.04
N ILE A 24 -9.22 -10.28 9.01
CA ILE A 24 -10.04 -9.09 8.81
C ILE A 24 -9.22 -8.03 8.05
N ALA A 25 -8.00 -7.75 8.49
CA ALA A 25 -7.11 -6.78 7.84
C ALA A 25 -6.93 -7.10 6.35
N ARG A 26 -6.65 -8.36 6.00
CA ARG A 26 -6.52 -8.79 4.60
C ARG A 26 -7.79 -8.52 3.78
N ARG A 27 -8.96 -8.90 4.32
CA ARG A 27 -10.24 -8.72 3.63
C ARG A 27 -10.58 -7.25 3.43
N VAL A 28 -10.40 -6.44 4.48
CA VAL A 28 -10.66 -5.00 4.41
C VAL A 28 -9.70 -4.35 3.43
N CYS A 29 -8.39 -4.56 3.56
CA CYS A 29 -7.40 -3.98 2.64
C CYS A 29 -7.68 -4.36 1.18
N ARG A 30 -8.03 -5.63 0.90
CA ARG A 30 -8.40 -6.05 -0.46
C ARG A 30 -9.53 -5.21 -1.04
N SER A 31 -10.63 -5.10 -0.30
CA SER A 31 -11.78 -4.34 -0.79
C SER A 31 -11.48 -2.85 -0.91
N MET A 32 -10.71 -2.27 0.01
CA MET A 32 -10.31 -0.86 -0.07
C MET A 32 -9.40 -0.60 -1.28
N CYS A 33 -8.47 -1.50 -1.59
CA CYS A 33 -7.63 -1.44 -2.79
C CYS A 33 -8.46 -1.55 -4.08
N GLU A 34 -9.44 -2.46 -4.12
CA GLU A 34 -10.38 -2.59 -5.25
C GLU A 34 -11.19 -1.31 -5.46
N ALA A 35 -11.73 -0.73 -4.38
CA ALA A 35 -12.46 0.54 -4.44
C ALA A 35 -11.56 1.70 -4.92
N ARG A 36 -10.31 1.79 -4.43
CA ARG A 36 -9.34 2.78 -4.92
C ARG A 36 -9.00 2.59 -6.39
N ALA A 37 -8.82 1.34 -6.83
CA ALA A 37 -8.55 1.04 -8.23
C ALA A 37 -9.71 1.48 -9.14
N GLN A 38 -10.95 1.28 -8.69
CA GLN A 38 -12.14 1.76 -9.38
C GLN A 38 -12.17 3.29 -9.47
N ILE A 39 -12.01 4.02 -8.36
CA ILE A 39 -11.95 5.50 -8.38
C ILE A 39 -10.84 5.99 -9.31
N CYS A 40 -9.66 5.35 -9.26
CA CYS A 40 -8.56 5.67 -10.17
C CYS A 40 -8.92 5.48 -11.65
N ALA A 41 -9.66 4.42 -11.99
CA ALA A 41 -10.11 4.16 -13.34
C ALA A 41 -11.11 5.22 -13.81
N GLU A 42 -12.10 5.56 -12.98
CA GLU A 42 -13.10 6.61 -13.24
C GLU A 42 -12.43 7.97 -13.47
N ARG A 43 -11.52 8.37 -12.57
CA ARG A 43 -10.75 9.62 -12.70
C ARG A 43 -9.88 9.63 -13.96
N ARG A 44 -9.29 8.49 -14.33
CA ARG A 44 -8.47 8.36 -15.54
C ARG A 44 -9.31 8.53 -16.80
N GLU A 45 -10.54 8.04 -16.82
CA GLU A 45 -11.44 8.21 -17.95
C GLU A 45 -11.80 9.69 -18.15
N LEU A 46 -12.15 10.42 -17.08
CA LEU A 46 -12.37 11.87 -17.14
C LEU A 46 -11.14 12.61 -17.70
N ARG A 47 -9.93 12.27 -17.25
CA ARG A 47 -8.68 12.87 -17.79
C ARG A 47 -8.47 12.55 -19.27
N ARG A 48 -8.85 11.35 -19.72
CA ARG A 48 -8.77 10.98 -21.14
C ARG A 48 -9.72 11.80 -21.97
N GLN A 49 -10.94 12.05 -21.48
CA GLN A 49 -11.91 12.91 -22.15
C GLN A 49 -11.43 14.36 -22.22
N ALA A 50 -10.89 14.91 -21.12
CA ALA A 50 -10.28 16.23 -21.12
C ALA A 50 -9.14 16.35 -22.15
N ARG A 51 -8.26 15.35 -22.23
CA ARG A 51 -7.18 15.31 -23.23
C ARG A 51 -7.69 15.29 -24.68
N LYS A 52 -8.82 14.63 -24.95
CA LYS A 52 -9.45 14.67 -26.29
C LYS A 52 -9.96 16.07 -26.60
N LEU A 53 -10.58 16.75 -25.62
CA LEU A 53 -11.04 18.13 -25.80
C LEU A 53 -9.87 19.08 -26.09
N ARG A 54 -8.74 18.95 -25.37
CA ARG A 54 -7.55 19.80 -25.59
C ARG A 54 -7.04 19.83 -27.05
N GLN A 55 -7.36 18.83 -27.86
CA GLN A 55 -7.01 18.81 -29.29
C GLN A 55 -7.69 19.91 -30.10
N PHE A 56 -8.79 20.48 -29.59
CA PHE A 56 -9.59 21.52 -30.24
C PHE A 56 -9.49 22.86 -29.49
N GLU A 57 -8.37 23.10 -28.81
CA GLU A 57 -8.06 24.42 -28.23
C GLU A 57 -7.90 25.45 -29.36
N PRO A 58 -8.25 26.74 -29.13
CA PRO A 58 -8.55 27.35 -27.82
C PRO A 58 -10.01 27.22 -27.36
N PHE A 59 -10.96 26.89 -28.24
CA PHE A 59 -12.40 26.98 -27.96
C PHE A 59 -12.89 25.99 -26.90
N THR A 60 -12.18 24.88 -26.72
CA THR A 60 -12.52 23.83 -25.75
C THR A 60 -11.71 23.90 -24.45
N LYS A 61 -10.83 24.91 -24.30
CA LYS A 61 -9.95 25.04 -23.14
C LYS A 61 -10.70 25.02 -21.82
N LEU A 62 -11.75 25.84 -21.70
CA LEU A 62 -12.58 25.90 -20.49
C LEU A 62 -13.19 24.54 -20.16
N ALA A 63 -13.76 23.86 -21.16
CA ALA A 63 -14.37 22.54 -20.98
C ALA A 63 -13.35 21.46 -20.58
N ALA A 64 -12.14 21.51 -21.16
CA ALA A 64 -11.06 20.60 -20.80
C ALA A 64 -10.58 20.84 -19.36
N ASP A 65 -10.39 22.10 -18.96
CA ASP A 65 -9.98 22.48 -17.60
C ASP A 65 -11.06 22.06 -16.57
N THR A 66 -12.35 22.29 -16.87
CA THR A 66 -13.46 21.83 -16.03
C THR A 66 -13.49 20.30 -15.89
N MET A 67 -13.27 19.53 -16.96
CA MET A 67 -13.18 18.06 -16.86
C MET A 67 -11.97 17.60 -16.03
N GLU A 68 -10.84 18.30 -16.11
CA GLU A 68 -9.66 18.00 -15.27
C GLU A 68 -9.94 18.28 -13.80
N GLU A 69 -10.64 19.36 -13.48
CA GLU A 69 -11.10 19.67 -12.13
C GLU A 69 -12.08 18.62 -11.61
N GLN A 70 -13.12 18.29 -12.39
CA GLN A 70 -14.06 17.22 -12.07
C GLN A 70 -13.35 15.89 -11.81
N SER A 71 -12.29 15.56 -12.57
CA SER A 71 -11.48 14.37 -12.30
C SER A 71 -10.75 14.41 -10.96
N ARG A 72 -10.31 15.58 -10.50
CA ARG A 72 -9.64 15.74 -9.18
C ARG A 72 -10.66 15.60 -8.05
N GLU A 73 -11.81 16.23 -8.21
CA GLU A 73 -12.88 16.25 -7.20
C GLU A 73 -13.69 14.95 -7.14
N HIS A 74 -13.74 14.19 -8.24
CA HIS A 74 -14.51 12.95 -8.35
C HIS A 74 -14.20 12.01 -7.19
N ARG A 75 -15.20 11.81 -6.32
CA ARG A 75 -15.14 10.95 -5.12
C ARG A 75 -13.96 11.27 -4.19
N ALA A 76 -13.56 12.54 -4.07
CA ALA A 76 -12.44 12.95 -3.23
C ALA A 76 -12.61 12.58 -1.75
N ALA A 77 -13.81 12.79 -1.18
CA ALA A 77 -14.09 12.42 0.21
C ALA A 77 -14.01 10.91 0.47
N GLU A 78 -14.49 10.11 -0.48
CA GLU A 78 -14.39 8.65 -0.40
C GLU A 78 -12.93 8.19 -0.55
N TRP A 79 -12.20 8.77 -1.51
CA TRP A 79 -10.77 8.51 -1.69
C TRP A 79 -9.98 8.75 -0.40
N GLU A 80 -10.25 9.85 0.29
CA GLU A 80 -9.61 10.17 1.56
C GLU A 80 -10.00 9.18 2.67
N SER A 81 -11.29 8.83 2.76
CA SER A 81 -11.77 7.82 3.71
C SER A 81 -11.08 6.47 3.50
N LEU A 82 -10.95 6.01 2.24
CA LEU A 82 -10.23 4.78 1.88
C LEU A 82 -8.74 4.87 2.25
N ARG A 83 -8.12 6.04 2.03
CA ARG A 83 -6.73 6.30 2.40
C ARG A 83 -6.52 6.13 3.90
N LEU A 84 -7.35 6.74 4.74
CA LEU A 84 -7.23 6.68 6.20
C LEU A 84 -7.39 5.25 6.75
N VAL A 85 -8.32 4.47 6.20
CA VAL A 85 -8.50 3.05 6.57
C VAL A 85 -7.27 2.23 6.20
N LEU A 86 -6.79 2.33 4.96
CA LEU A 86 -5.59 1.63 4.51
C LEU A 86 -4.35 2.03 5.32
N LEU A 87 -4.22 3.31 5.66
CA LEU A 87 -3.12 3.80 6.48
C LEU A 87 -3.13 3.19 7.89
N SER A 88 -4.31 3.06 8.49
CA SER A 88 -4.48 2.46 9.81
C SER A 88 -4.04 0.99 9.81
N TYR A 89 -4.48 0.20 8.83
CA TYR A 89 -4.02 -1.18 8.67
C TYR A 89 -2.54 -1.26 8.27
N GLY A 90 -2.04 -0.34 7.45
CA GLY A 90 -0.62 -0.27 7.10
C GLY A 90 0.26 -0.08 8.33
N ARG A 91 -0.13 0.79 9.26
CA ARG A 91 0.56 0.97 10.55
C ARG A 91 0.52 -0.30 11.39
N LEU A 92 -0.62 -0.99 11.46
CA LEU A 92 -0.73 -2.28 12.13
C LEU A 92 0.27 -3.31 11.58
N ILE A 93 0.44 -3.38 10.26
CA ILE A 93 1.39 -4.31 9.62
C ILE A 93 2.86 -3.91 9.85
N VAL A 94 3.18 -2.62 9.73
CA VAL A 94 4.57 -2.14 9.81
C VAL A 94 5.08 -2.16 11.25
N LEU A 95 4.25 -1.78 12.20
CA LEU A 95 4.64 -1.59 13.60
C LEU A 95 4.38 -2.84 14.45
N ASP A 96 3.40 -3.67 14.07
CA ASP A 96 2.98 -4.88 14.78
C ASP A 96 2.80 -4.67 16.30
N HIS A 97 2.21 -3.53 16.69
CA HIS A 97 2.06 -3.14 18.09
C HIS A 97 1.30 -4.17 18.94
N ASP A 98 0.39 -4.91 18.31
CA ASP A 98 -0.43 -5.92 18.98
C ASP A 98 0.30 -7.27 19.10
N GLY A 99 1.55 -7.39 18.62
CA GLY A 99 2.35 -8.60 18.68
C GLY A 99 1.75 -9.76 17.88
N ILE A 100 1.09 -9.47 16.75
CA ILE A 100 0.40 -10.47 15.93
C ILE A 100 1.40 -11.51 15.41
N ALA A 101 2.60 -11.08 15.01
CA ALA A 101 3.60 -12.01 14.50
C ALA A 101 4.05 -13.02 15.55
N ASP A 102 4.32 -12.55 16.77
CA ASP A 102 4.76 -13.40 17.88
C ASP A 102 3.64 -14.31 18.37
N ALA A 103 2.41 -13.79 18.47
CA ALA A 103 1.24 -14.55 18.91
C ALA A 103 0.87 -15.71 17.97
N LEU A 104 1.08 -15.54 16.66
CA LEU A 104 0.77 -16.54 15.65
C LEU A 104 1.94 -17.48 15.34
N GLY A 105 3.17 -16.97 15.39
CA GLY A 105 4.34 -17.65 14.88
C GLY A 105 4.37 -17.75 13.36
N PHE A 106 5.55 -18.11 12.82
CA PHE A 106 5.84 -18.05 11.39
C PHE A 106 4.91 -18.93 10.52
N GLU A 107 4.62 -20.16 10.92
CA GLU A 107 3.80 -21.07 10.08
C GLU A 107 2.36 -20.56 9.94
N ALA A 108 1.75 -20.13 11.04
CA ALA A 108 0.40 -19.59 10.99
C ALA A 108 0.34 -18.27 10.22
N LEU A 109 1.37 -17.40 10.34
CA LEU A 109 1.51 -16.22 9.50
C LEU A 109 1.61 -16.57 8.02
N ALA A 110 2.48 -17.52 7.67
CA ALA A 110 2.68 -17.93 6.29
C ALA A 110 1.42 -18.54 5.66
N ASP A 111 0.64 -19.29 6.42
CA ASP A 111 -0.68 -19.77 6.02
C ASP A 111 -1.66 -18.61 5.83
N LEU A 112 -1.76 -17.73 6.83
CA LEU A 112 -2.67 -16.59 6.82
C LEU A 112 -2.31 -15.52 5.81
N LEU A 113 -1.08 -15.47 5.30
CA LEU A 113 -0.65 -14.56 4.23
C LEU A 113 -0.65 -15.26 2.86
N ASN A 114 -0.96 -16.55 2.81
CA ASN A 114 -0.90 -17.39 1.61
C ASN A 114 0.49 -17.34 0.93
N ILE A 115 1.55 -17.48 1.74
CA ILE A 115 2.94 -17.52 1.25
C ILE A 115 3.20 -18.92 0.68
N ASN A 116 3.70 -19.00 -0.56
CA ASN A 116 4.02 -20.30 -1.17
C ASN A 116 5.24 -20.96 -0.49
N ARG A 117 5.41 -22.26 -0.76
CA ARG A 117 6.48 -23.06 -0.15
C ARG A 117 7.89 -22.51 -0.40
N ALA A 118 8.19 -22.08 -1.62
CA ALA A 118 9.53 -21.59 -1.97
C ALA A 118 9.87 -20.30 -1.20
N ASP A 119 8.92 -19.37 -1.11
CA ASP A 119 9.06 -18.13 -0.36
C ASP A 119 9.11 -18.39 1.16
N ARG A 120 8.39 -19.41 1.67
CA ARG A 120 8.53 -19.85 3.07
C ARG A 120 9.93 -20.36 3.38
N GLU A 121 10.48 -21.23 2.52
CA GLU A 121 11.83 -21.77 2.70
C GLU A 121 12.88 -20.66 2.65
N ARG A 122 12.73 -19.70 1.75
CA ARG A 122 13.57 -18.50 1.70
C ARG A 122 13.44 -17.68 2.98
N ALA A 123 12.22 -17.37 3.42
CA ALA A 123 11.98 -16.61 4.65
C ALA A 123 12.59 -17.28 5.88
N ARG A 124 12.53 -18.62 5.99
CA ARG A 124 13.18 -19.36 7.09
C ARG A 124 14.71 -19.23 7.04
N ARG A 125 15.31 -19.36 5.86
CA ARG A 125 16.76 -19.24 5.67
C ARG A 125 17.29 -17.86 6.03
N GLU A 126 16.55 -16.83 5.62
CA GLU A 126 16.93 -15.43 5.82
C GLU A 126 16.43 -14.86 7.17
N GLY A 127 15.70 -15.65 7.96
CA GLY A 127 15.21 -15.24 9.29
C GLY A 127 14.04 -14.25 9.27
N TRP A 128 13.29 -14.14 8.17
CA TRP A 128 12.14 -13.24 8.06
C TRP A 128 10.95 -13.78 8.83
N ARG A 129 10.66 -13.20 10.00
CA ARG A 129 9.60 -13.67 10.91
C ARG A 129 8.55 -12.61 11.28
N THR A 130 8.82 -11.34 11.02
CA THR A 130 7.92 -10.24 11.36
C THR A 130 6.93 -9.98 10.23
N LEU A 131 5.75 -9.44 10.57
CA LEU A 131 4.77 -8.96 9.58
C LEU A 131 5.38 -7.92 8.62
N SER A 132 6.19 -7.00 9.14
CA SER A 132 6.90 -6.01 8.35
C SER A 132 7.83 -6.63 7.31
N HIS A 133 8.63 -7.64 7.66
CA HIS A 133 9.50 -8.32 6.71
C HIS A 133 8.69 -9.08 5.65
N LEU A 134 7.71 -9.88 6.09
CA LEU A 134 6.95 -10.76 5.18
C LEU A 134 6.07 -9.96 4.22
N VAL A 135 5.44 -8.88 4.69
CA VAL A 135 4.49 -8.09 3.92
C VAL A 135 5.16 -6.86 3.30
N ALA A 136 5.70 -5.96 4.12
CA ALA A 136 6.11 -4.63 3.66
C ALA A 136 7.47 -4.62 2.92
N VAL A 137 8.42 -5.44 3.37
CA VAL A 137 9.79 -5.47 2.81
C VAL A 137 9.88 -6.44 1.63
N HIS A 138 9.35 -7.64 1.79
CA HIS A 138 9.52 -8.72 0.81
C HIS A 138 8.29 -9.02 -0.04
N ASP A 139 7.14 -8.39 0.23
CA ASP A 139 5.89 -8.55 -0.54
C ASP A 139 5.56 -10.03 -0.82
N LEU A 140 5.58 -10.84 0.24
CA LEU A 140 5.34 -12.29 0.14
C LEU A 140 3.85 -12.65 0.18
N GLU A 141 2.97 -11.67 0.34
CA GLU A 141 1.53 -11.89 0.30
C GLU A 141 1.11 -12.40 -1.09
N SER A 142 0.38 -13.54 -1.14
CA SER A 142 -0.18 -14.09 -2.38
C SER A 142 0.86 -14.48 -3.46
N GLY A 143 1.98 -15.07 -3.02
CA GLY A 143 3.02 -15.54 -3.94
C GLY A 143 2.57 -16.70 -4.82
N SER A 144 2.19 -16.44 -6.09
CA SER A 144 2.67 -17.15 -7.30
C SER A 144 1.82 -16.88 -8.54
N GLU A 145 0.53 -16.60 -8.41
CA GLU A 145 -0.37 -16.47 -9.58
C GLU A 145 -0.74 -15.03 -9.95
N ARG A 146 -0.46 -14.05 -9.08
CA ARG A 146 -0.87 -12.65 -9.26
C ARG A 146 0.25 -11.61 -9.15
N ARG A 147 1.51 -12.03 -9.13
CA ARG A 147 2.63 -11.08 -9.29
C ARG A 147 2.56 -10.57 -10.73
N SER A 148 1.83 -9.48 -10.94
CA SER A 148 1.96 -8.71 -12.17
C SER A 148 3.41 -8.23 -12.28
N ALA A 149 3.88 -7.87 -13.47
CA ALA A 149 5.24 -7.35 -13.66
C ALA A 149 5.57 -6.12 -12.78
N LYS A 150 4.58 -5.51 -12.12
CA LYS A 150 4.72 -4.42 -11.17
C LYS A 150 4.72 -4.94 -9.73
N TRP A 151 5.80 -4.64 -9.01
CA TRP A 151 5.94 -4.87 -7.57
C TRP A 151 4.74 -4.33 -6.76
N GLY A 152 4.23 -5.12 -5.80
CA GLY A 152 3.10 -4.76 -4.94
C GLY A 152 1.71 -4.88 -5.59
N ALA A 153 1.62 -5.21 -6.87
CA ALA A 153 0.33 -5.33 -7.55
C ALA A 153 -0.37 -6.63 -7.16
N GLY A 154 -1.53 -6.51 -6.53
CA GLY A 154 -2.33 -7.65 -6.08
C GLY A 154 -2.04 -8.08 -4.64
N SER A 155 -1.26 -7.30 -3.89
CA SER A 155 -0.91 -7.52 -2.49
C SER A 155 -1.52 -6.42 -1.61
N PRO A 156 -2.77 -6.56 -1.13
CA PRO A 156 -3.47 -5.47 -0.46
C PRO A 156 -2.84 -5.03 0.86
N LEU A 157 -2.24 -5.95 1.62
CA LEU A 157 -1.52 -5.58 2.83
C LEU A 157 -0.20 -4.86 2.51
N TYR A 158 0.49 -5.25 1.44
CA TYR A 158 1.66 -4.51 0.96
C TYR A 158 1.27 -3.09 0.56
N GLU A 159 0.18 -2.91 -0.20
CA GLU A 159 -0.27 -1.56 -0.59
C GLU A 159 -0.61 -0.68 0.62
N ALA A 160 -1.25 -1.26 1.64
CA ALA A 160 -1.52 -0.58 2.91
C ALA A 160 -0.22 -0.21 3.66
N ALA A 161 0.70 -1.17 3.79
CA ALA A 161 1.98 -0.96 4.47
C ALA A 161 2.84 0.09 3.74
N PHE A 162 2.92 0.02 2.42
CA PHE A 162 3.61 0.99 1.59
C PHE A 162 3.01 2.40 1.76
N LEU A 163 1.68 2.52 1.80
CA LEU A 163 1.03 3.80 2.07
C LEU A 163 1.40 4.35 3.45
N ALA A 164 1.45 3.51 4.48
CA ALA A 164 1.84 3.93 5.83
C ALA A 164 3.29 4.38 5.91
N VAL A 165 4.21 3.67 5.25
CA VAL A 165 5.63 4.07 5.16
C VAL A 165 5.78 5.36 4.37
N ALA A 166 5.08 5.50 3.24
CA ALA A 166 5.10 6.72 2.44
C ALA A 166 4.57 7.94 3.23
N GLU A 167 3.50 7.74 4.00
CA GLU A 167 3.00 8.78 4.91
C GLU A 167 4.04 9.13 5.97
N PHE A 168 4.63 8.13 6.63
CA PHE A 168 5.66 8.36 7.62
C PHE A 168 6.81 9.20 7.05
N ILE A 169 7.29 8.86 5.86
CA ILE A 169 8.33 9.63 5.17
C ILE A 169 7.86 11.06 4.87
N HIS A 170 6.60 11.22 4.45
CA HIS A 170 6.06 12.52 4.08
C HIS A 170 5.90 13.48 5.27
N ILE A 171 5.46 12.98 6.43
CA ILE A 171 5.18 13.79 7.62
C ILE A 171 6.40 13.95 8.54
N THR A 172 7.40 13.07 8.42
CA THR A 172 8.60 13.13 9.26
C THR A 172 9.51 14.25 8.78
N PRO A 173 9.90 15.20 9.66
CA PRO A 173 10.87 16.22 9.32
C PRO A 173 12.15 15.63 8.72
N THR A 174 12.67 16.23 7.64
CA THR A 174 13.80 15.66 6.87
C THR A 174 15.03 15.34 7.71
N HIS A 175 15.29 16.12 8.76
CA HIS A 175 16.44 15.92 9.66
C HIS A 175 16.28 14.73 10.62
N LEU A 176 15.07 14.18 10.76
CA LEU A 176 14.76 12.98 11.55
C LEU A 176 14.67 11.73 10.68
N LEU A 177 14.66 11.87 9.34
CA LEU A 177 14.70 10.72 8.45
C LEU A 177 16.11 10.11 8.45
N PRO A 178 16.23 8.78 8.52
CA PRO A 178 17.52 8.11 8.32
C PRO A 178 18.10 8.49 6.96
N ASP A 179 19.40 8.83 6.88
CA ASP A 179 20.07 9.07 5.59
C ASP A 179 20.11 7.74 4.82
N PRO A 180 19.36 7.62 3.71
CA PRO A 180 19.27 6.36 3.00
C PRO A 180 20.56 6.03 2.24
N PHE A 181 21.52 6.97 2.21
CA PHE A 181 22.84 6.81 1.60
C PHE A 181 24.00 6.72 2.61
N ALA A 182 23.70 6.67 3.91
CA ALA A 182 24.74 6.45 4.92
C ALA A 182 25.43 5.08 4.70
N PRO A 183 26.67 4.89 5.18
CA PRO A 183 27.32 3.58 5.16
C PRO A 183 26.44 2.50 5.81
N GLY A 184 26.15 1.42 5.06
CA GLY A 184 25.27 0.35 5.52
C GLY A 184 23.76 0.61 5.35
N ALA A 185 23.36 1.79 4.86
CA ALA A 185 21.97 2.10 4.54
C ALA A 185 21.53 1.49 3.20
N MET A 186 20.21 1.49 2.96
CA MET A 186 19.55 0.78 1.85
C MET A 186 20.13 1.09 0.46
N PHE A 187 20.52 2.34 0.20
CA PHE A 187 21.03 2.74 -1.13
C PHE A 187 22.56 2.81 -1.20
N GLY A 188 23.26 2.60 -0.09
CA GLY A 188 24.71 2.74 -0.02
C GLY A 188 25.18 4.18 -0.32
N PRO A 189 26.50 4.41 -0.47
CA PRO A 189 27.04 5.75 -0.65
C PRO A 189 26.49 6.42 -1.93
N LYS A 190 26.20 7.72 -1.84
CA LYS A 190 25.75 8.52 -3.00
C LYS A 190 26.70 8.32 -4.18
N ALA A 191 26.12 8.03 -5.35
CA ALA A 191 26.88 7.98 -6.59
C ALA A 191 27.61 9.32 -6.79
N LYS A 192 28.92 9.27 -7.04
CA LYS A 192 29.69 10.46 -7.41
C LYS A 192 29.16 10.94 -8.77
N VAL A 193 28.44 12.04 -8.79
CA VAL A 193 28.03 12.69 -10.04
C VAL A 193 29.31 13.22 -10.71
N ALA A 194 29.76 12.55 -11.75
CA ALA A 194 30.82 13.08 -12.61
C ALA A 194 30.20 14.20 -13.46
N LEU A 195 30.32 15.44 -12.99
CA LEU A 195 30.06 16.61 -13.83
C LEU A 195 31.09 16.59 -14.97
N ARG A 196 30.67 16.12 -16.15
CA ARG A 196 31.39 16.43 -17.39
C ARG A 196 31.05 17.86 -17.73
N LEU A 197 32.00 18.76 -17.54
CA LEU A 197 32.00 20.05 -18.23
C LEU A 197 32.05 19.72 -19.73
N VAL A 198 30.97 20.06 -20.45
CA VAL A 198 30.91 20.06 -21.92
C VAL A 198 31.18 21.47 -22.39
#